data_AF-A0A948WRP1-F1
#
_entry.id   AF-A0A948WRP1-F1
#
_cell.length_a   1.000
_cell.length_b   1.000
_cell.length_c   1.000
_cell.angle_alpha   90.00
_cell.angle_beta   90.00
_cell.angle_gamma   90.00
#
_symmetry.space_group_name_H-M   'P 1'
#
loop_
_entity.id
_entity.type
_entity.pdbx_description
1 polymer ?
#
loop_
_entity_poly.entity_id
_entity_poly.type
_entity_poly.pdbx_seq_one_letter_code
_entity_poly.pdbx_strand_id
1 'polypeptide(L)'
;MDVFLALCAGLGLAAACGLRVFLPLFVAAIAVRAGALPIGPHFEWMGSNAAIILFGTACIVEIVGFLVPWVDHALDLLSAPLAAVAGAVLMTSQLLGGTTGADGVFVPFLHPAVAWSLGIVAGATTASGVEAASIAGRISSSVLTIGWLNPIYGMFETALAFVITIITILVPVIAGIAVLLFLPVLGLAVWRILAWRRKQRRAHEEKLRLARERIALSMAHRAGKGAGAA
;
A
#
# COMPACT_ATOMS: atom_id res chain seq x y z
N MET A 1 17.67 -6.37 19.98
CA MET A 1 17.16 -5.00 19.75
C MET A 1 17.15 -4.67 18.26
N ASP A 2 18.12 -5.20 17.52
CA ASP A 2 18.35 -4.83 16.11
C ASP A 2 17.26 -5.34 15.15
N VAL A 3 16.69 -6.52 15.39
CA VAL A 3 15.52 -7.03 14.63
C VAL A 3 14.33 -6.08 14.74
N PHE A 4 14.07 -5.52 15.93
CA PHE A 4 12.96 -4.60 16.14
C PHE A 4 13.16 -3.29 15.36
N LEU A 5 14.37 -2.74 15.38
CA LEU A 5 14.70 -1.55 14.59
C LEU A 5 14.58 -1.82 13.08
N ALA A 6 15.07 -2.97 12.61
CA ALA A 6 14.94 -3.39 11.23
C ALA A 6 13.47 -3.55 10.80
N LEU A 7 12.62 -4.13 11.66
CA LEU A 7 11.18 -4.22 11.43
C LEU A 7 10.55 -2.82 11.32
N CYS A 8 10.87 -1.92 12.26
CA CYS A 8 10.33 -0.56 12.24
C CYS A 8 10.78 0.24 11.01
N ALA A 9 12.06 0.15 10.65
CA ALA A 9 12.61 0.78 9.45
C ALA A 9 11.95 0.22 8.18
N GLY A 10 11.87 -1.10 8.06
CA GLY A 10 11.29 -1.77 6.91
C GLY A 10 9.80 -1.45 6.75
N LEU A 11 9.03 -1.44 7.84
CA LEU A 11 7.60 -1.09 7.82
C LEU A 11 7.36 0.38 7.45
N GLY A 12 8.16 1.30 7.99
CA GLY A 12 8.06 2.72 7.65
C GLY A 12 8.37 2.99 6.17
N LEU A 13 9.41 2.35 5.64
CA LEU A 13 9.79 2.44 4.22
C LEU A 13 8.74 1.79 3.32
N ALA A 14 8.21 0.63 3.70
CA ALA A 14 7.13 -0.03 2.98
C ALA A 14 5.85 0.81 2.97
N ALA A 15 5.51 1.46 4.08
CA ALA A 15 4.37 2.37 4.15
C ALA A 15 4.58 3.60 3.24
N ALA A 16 5.78 4.17 3.21
CA ALA A 16 6.11 5.25 2.27
C ALA A 16 5.96 4.79 0.81
N CYS A 17 6.38 3.55 0.48
CA CYS A 17 6.19 2.95 -0.85
C CYS A 17 4.72 2.87 -1.28
N GLY A 18 3.80 2.69 -0.34
CA GLY A 18 2.36 2.70 -0.62
C GLY A 18 1.80 4.08 -0.96
N LEU A 19 2.48 5.17 -0.60
CA LEU A 19 2.11 6.52 -1.02
C LEU A 19 2.79 6.91 -2.33
N ARG A 20 4.05 6.50 -2.50
CA ARG A 20 4.89 6.75 -3.67
C ARG A 20 5.85 5.61 -3.86
N VAL A 21 5.90 5.03 -5.04
CA VAL A 21 6.73 3.84 -5.30
C VAL A 21 8.20 4.24 -5.36
N PHE A 22 8.53 5.24 -6.18
CA PHE A 22 9.90 5.48 -6.60
C PHE A 22 10.63 6.47 -5.70
N LEU A 23 9.93 7.45 -5.14
CA LEU A 23 10.54 8.42 -4.22
C LEU A 23 11.20 7.77 -2.99
N PRO A 24 10.55 6.84 -2.25
CA PRO A 24 11.18 6.18 -1.11
C PRO A 24 12.36 5.29 -1.52
N LEU A 25 12.27 4.60 -2.67
CA LEU A 25 13.37 3.81 -3.21
C LEU A 25 14.59 4.68 -3.55
N PHE A 26 14.37 5.86 -4.14
CA PHE A 26 15.43 6.80 -4.47
C PHE A 26 16.11 7.35 -3.22
N VAL A 27 15.31 7.79 -2.23
CA VAL A 27 15.85 8.31 -0.96
C VAL A 27 16.57 7.19 -0.19
N ALA A 28 16.03 5.98 -0.16
CA ALA A 28 16.69 4.82 0.45
C ALA A 28 18.02 4.50 -0.24
N ALA A 29 18.07 4.52 -1.57
CA ALA A 29 19.30 4.30 -2.34
C ALA A 29 20.38 5.34 -2.02
N ILE A 30 20.01 6.63 -1.91
CA ILE A 30 20.92 7.68 -1.46
C ILE A 30 21.38 7.43 -0.02
N ALA A 31 20.46 7.07 0.88
CA ALA A 31 20.76 6.83 2.29
C ALA A 31 21.70 5.63 2.48
N VAL A 32 21.51 4.56 1.70
CA VAL A 32 22.43 3.41 1.64
C VAL A 32 23.81 3.87 1.21
N ARG A 33 23.92 4.66 0.12
CA ARG A 33 25.21 5.19 -0.35
C ARG A 33 25.88 6.12 0.66
N ALA A 34 25.09 6.89 1.40
CA ALA A 34 25.59 7.79 2.46
C ALA A 34 25.94 7.04 3.76
N GLY A 35 25.67 5.73 3.86
CA GLY A 35 25.85 4.95 5.09
C GLY A 35 24.82 5.26 6.18
N ALA A 36 23.76 6.02 5.86
CA ALA A 36 22.70 6.41 6.79
C ALA A 36 21.64 5.32 6.97
N LEU A 37 21.54 4.39 6.03
CA LEU A 37 20.60 3.26 6.09
C LEU A 37 21.36 1.93 6.02
N PRO A 38 21.56 1.22 7.15
CA PRO A 38 22.21 -0.08 7.15
C PRO A 38 21.33 -1.11 6.45
N ILE A 39 21.94 -1.92 5.59
CA ILE A 39 21.25 -2.95 4.81
C ILE A 39 22.10 -4.22 4.73
N GLY A 40 21.46 -5.35 4.40
CA GLY A 40 22.18 -6.60 4.18
C GLY A 40 23.17 -6.55 3.00
N PRO A 41 24.26 -7.34 3.01
CA PRO A 41 25.28 -7.34 1.96
C PRO A 41 24.72 -7.58 0.55
N HIS A 42 23.67 -8.38 0.43
CA HIS A 42 23.00 -8.67 -0.85
C HIS A 42 22.18 -7.51 -1.41
N PHE A 43 22.00 -6.43 -0.66
CA PHE A 43 21.26 -5.23 -1.08
C PHE A 43 22.16 -4.02 -1.33
N GLU A 44 23.48 -4.13 -1.14
CA GLU A 44 24.44 -3.03 -1.36
C GLU A 44 24.36 -2.41 -2.75
N TRP A 45 23.93 -3.19 -3.75
CA TRP A 45 23.67 -2.70 -5.11
C TRP A 45 22.69 -1.52 -5.15
N MET A 46 21.80 -1.37 -4.17
CA MET A 46 20.88 -0.24 -4.06
C MET A 46 21.62 1.09 -3.92
N GLY A 47 22.81 1.10 -3.30
CA GLY A 47 23.67 2.28 -3.19
C GLY A 47 24.51 2.56 -4.43
N SER A 48 24.44 1.72 -5.48
CA SER A 48 25.24 1.88 -6.69
C SER A 48 24.82 3.10 -7.53
N ASN A 49 25.73 3.60 -8.36
CA ASN A 49 25.43 4.68 -9.31
C ASN A 49 24.28 4.30 -10.25
N ALA A 50 24.23 3.05 -10.71
CA ALA A 50 23.18 2.56 -11.59
C ALA A 50 21.81 2.59 -10.90
N ALA A 51 21.72 2.08 -9.66
CA ALA A 51 20.47 2.09 -8.90
C ALA A 51 19.97 3.51 -8.62
N ILE A 52 20.87 4.43 -8.26
CA ILE A 52 20.49 5.80 -7.94
C ILE A 52 20.06 6.58 -9.17
N ILE A 53 20.71 6.38 -10.32
CA ILE A 53 20.24 6.96 -11.58
C ILE A 53 18.87 6.39 -11.94
N LEU A 54 18.69 5.06 -11.86
CA LEU A 54 17.43 4.40 -12.18
C LEU A 54 16.27 4.89 -11.30
N PHE A 55 16.41 4.81 -9.98
CA PHE A 55 15.38 5.26 -9.04
C PHE A 55 15.19 6.78 -9.09
N GLY A 56 16.25 7.55 -9.34
CA GLY A 56 16.16 9.00 -9.49
C GLY A 56 15.37 9.41 -10.73
N THR A 57 15.64 8.79 -11.88
CA THR A 57 14.85 9.00 -13.09
C THR A 57 13.41 8.58 -12.90
N ALA A 58 13.17 7.42 -12.27
CA ALA A 58 11.81 6.95 -11.99
C ALA A 58 11.07 7.88 -11.01
N CYS A 59 11.74 8.44 -10.00
CA CYS A 59 11.19 9.43 -9.08
C CYS A 59 10.84 10.75 -9.78
N ILE A 60 11.69 11.23 -10.70
CA ILE A 60 11.37 12.40 -11.52
C ILE A 60 10.14 12.13 -12.38
N VAL A 61 10.06 10.98 -13.04
CA VAL A 61 8.89 10.57 -13.82
C VAL A 61 7.64 10.46 -12.92
N GLU A 62 7.77 9.93 -11.71
CA GLU A 62 6.70 9.84 -10.72
C GLU A 62 6.17 11.21 -10.28
N ILE A 63 7.04 12.22 -10.13
CA ILE A 63 6.64 13.57 -9.72
C ILE A 63 6.09 14.38 -10.90
N VAL A 64 6.70 14.25 -12.08
CA VAL A 64 6.31 14.99 -13.30
C VAL A 64 5.10 14.33 -13.98
N GLY A 65 4.86 13.04 -13.74
CA GLY A 65 3.79 12.25 -14.35
C GLY A 65 2.41 12.87 -14.22
N PHE A 66 2.09 13.55 -13.11
CA PHE A 66 0.81 14.24 -12.91
C PHE A 66 0.54 15.37 -13.89
N LEU A 67 1.60 15.91 -14.51
CA LEU A 67 1.45 16.99 -15.50
C LEU A 67 1.01 16.45 -16.86
N VAL A 68 1.15 15.14 -17.10
CA VAL A 68 0.90 14.51 -18.39
C VAL A 68 -0.15 13.39 -18.22
N PRO A 69 -1.43 13.61 -18.61
CA PRO A 69 -2.55 12.73 -18.25
C PRO A 69 -2.40 11.25 -18.65
N TRP A 70 -1.74 10.94 -19.76
CA TRP A 70 -1.53 9.55 -20.18
C TRP A 70 -0.40 8.86 -19.41
N VAL A 71 0.61 9.62 -18.97
CA VAL A 71 1.68 9.12 -18.08
C VAL A 71 1.09 8.85 -16.70
N ASP A 72 0.27 9.77 -16.20
CA ASP A 72 -0.42 9.66 -14.92
C ASP A 72 -1.25 8.37 -14.83
N HIS A 73 -2.13 8.12 -15.81
CA HIS A 73 -2.94 6.89 -15.83
C HIS A 73 -2.10 5.61 -15.93
N ALA A 74 -0.98 5.63 -16.68
CA ALA A 74 -0.10 4.47 -16.80
C ALA A 74 0.64 4.19 -15.49
N LEU A 75 1.13 5.25 -14.82
CA LEU A 75 1.79 5.15 -13.53
C LEU A 75 0.83 4.72 -12.43
N ASP A 76 -0.40 5.22 -12.42
CA ASP A 76 -1.45 4.82 -11.46
C ASP A 76 -1.88 3.36 -11.64
N LEU A 77 -1.89 2.83 -12.85
CA LEU A 77 -2.17 1.41 -13.09
C LEU A 77 -1.05 0.51 -12.56
N LEU A 78 0.19 0.97 -12.71
CA LEU A 78 1.38 0.23 -12.29
C LEU A 78 1.73 0.43 -10.81
N SER A 79 1.25 1.50 -10.17
CA SER A 79 1.59 1.81 -8.78
C SER A 79 1.23 0.66 -7.85
N ALA A 80 0.06 0.03 -8.06
CA ALA A 80 -0.46 -1.04 -7.22
C ALA A 80 0.49 -2.25 -7.09
N PRO A 81 0.86 -2.90 -8.20
CA PRO A 81 1.83 -3.98 -8.14
C PRO A 81 3.23 -3.50 -7.75
N LEU A 82 3.65 -2.30 -8.20
CA LEU A 82 5.00 -1.82 -7.94
C LEU A 82 5.22 -1.42 -6.48
N ALA A 83 4.23 -0.83 -5.81
CA ALA A 83 4.30 -0.47 -4.40
C ALA A 83 4.45 -1.73 -3.54
N ALA A 84 3.70 -2.79 -3.85
CA ALA A 84 3.82 -4.09 -3.18
C ALA A 84 5.25 -4.65 -3.29
N VAL A 85 5.82 -4.62 -4.51
CA VAL A 85 7.18 -5.09 -4.76
C VAL A 85 8.21 -4.19 -4.06
N ALA A 86 8.09 -2.87 -4.18
CA ALA A 86 8.99 -1.90 -3.55
C ALA A 86 8.99 -2.04 -2.02
N GLY A 87 7.80 -2.16 -1.41
CA GLY A 87 7.65 -2.39 0.01
C GLY A 87 8.24 -3.71 0.47
N ALA A 88 8.03 -4.80 -0.29
CA ALA A 88 8.67 -6.08 -0.03
C ALA A 88 10.20 -5.99 -0.09
N VAL A 89 10.75 -5.32 -1.11
CA VAL A 89 12.20 -5.15 -1.30
C VAL A 89 12.81 -4.35 -0.15
N LEU A 90 12.25 -3.18 0.20
CA LEU A 90 12.77 -2.36 1.30
C LEU A 90 12.62 -3.05 2.65
N MET A 91 11.50 -3.72 2.92
CA MET A 91 11.34 -4.50 4.15
C MET A 91 12.38 -5.61 4.25
N THR A 92 12.56 -6.36 3.16
CA THR A 92 13.52 -7.46 3.08
C THR A 92 14.96 -6.95 3.23
N SER A 93 15.29 -5.81 2.64
CA SER A 93 16.64 -5.23 2.72
C SER A 93 17.04 -4.88 4.15
N GLN A 94 16.08 -4.46 4.98
CA GLN A 94 16.30 -4.21 6.41
C GLN A 94 16.41 -5.51 7.20
N LEU A 95 15.55 -6.50 6.91
CA LEU A 95 15.53 -7.78 7.64
C LEU A 95 16.72 -8.70 7.34
N LEU A 96 17.31 -8.60 6.14
CA LEU A 96 18.59 -9.25 5.79
C LEU A 96 19.82 -8.48 6.30
N GLY A 97 19.62 -7.38 7.04
CA GLY A 97 20.68 -6.72 7.79
C GLY A 97 21.32 -7.65 8.81
N GLY A 98 22.44 -7.19 9.35
CA GLY A 98 23.19 -7.90 10.37
C GLY A 98 24.20 -7.00 11.04
N THR A 99 24.80 -7.50 12.11
CA THR A 99 25.91 -6.83 12.78
C THR A 99 27.20 -7.55 12.43
N THR A 100 28.21 -6.78 12.07
CA THR A 100 29.57 -7.30 11.95
C THR A 100 30.21 -7.26 13.32
N GLY A 101 30.60 -8.42 13.84
CA GLY A 101 31.27 -8.54 15.13
C GLY A 101 32.66 -7.90 15.13
N ALA A 102 33.26 -7.77 16.31
CA ALA A 102 34.62 -7.25 16.47
C ALA A 102 35.69 -8.14 15.80
N ASP A 103 35.33 -9.39 15.52
CA ASP A 103 36.09 -10.39 14.76
C ASP A 103 35.94 -10.26 13.23
N GLY A 104 35.15 -9.28 12.75
CA GLY A 104 34.90 -9.05 11.32
C GLY A 104 33.88 -10.00 10.71
N VAL A 105 33.25 -10.87 11.50
CA VAL A 105 32.25 -11.84 11.02
C VAL A 105 30.87 -11.18 10.98
N PHE A 106 30.23 -11.21 9.80
CA PHE A 106 28.87 -10.74 9.63
C PHE A 106 27.87 -11.76 10.18
N VAL A 107 27.05 -11.32 11.15
CA VAL A 107 25.98 -12.14 11.73
C VAL A 107 24.63 -11.56 11.30
N PRO A 108 23.86 -12.26 10.43
CA PRO A 108 22.56 -11.79 10.01
C PRO A 108 21.55 -11.83 11.17
N PHE A 109 20.63 -10.88 11.20
CA PHE A 109 19.59 -10.83 12.23
C PHE A 109 18.64 -12.03 12.18
N LEU A 110 18.35 -12.51 10.97
CA LEU A 110 17.40 -13.58 10.70
C LEU A 110 17.99 -14.55 9.67
N HIS A 111 17.54 -15.81 9.71
CA HIS A 111 17.81 -16.76 8.64
C HIS A 111 17.21 -16.23 7.31
N PRO A 112 17.92 -16.29 6.17
CA PRO A 112 17.48 -15.67 4.91
C PRO A 112 16.05 -16.06 4.48
N ALA A 113 15.67 -17.33 4.64
CA ALA A 113 14.31 -17.78 4.30
C ALA A 113 13.21 -17.10 5.16
N VAL A 114 13.51 -16.82 6.43
CA VAL A 114 12.58 -16.11 7.33
C VAL A 114 12.53 -14.63 6.96
N ALA A 115 13.68 -14.03 6.66
CA ALA A 115 13.74 -12.62 6.27
C ALA A 115 13.01 -12.35 4.94
N TRP A 116 13.12 -13.23 3.94
CA TRP A 116 12.38 -13.12 2.69
C TRP A 116 10.88 -13.35 2.86
N SER A 117 10.48 -14.39 3.58
CA SER A 117 9.06 -14.66 3.81
C SER A 117 8.39 -13.53 4.59
N LEU A 118 9.00 -13.09 5.69
CA LEU A 118 8.51 -11.97 6.48
C LEU A 118 8.59 -10.65 5.72
N GLY A 119 9.67 -10.42 4.98
CA GLY A 119 9.87 -9.19 4.21
C GLY A 119 8.85 -9.03 3.09
N ILE A 120 8.57 -10.11 2.34
CA ILE A 120 7.52 -10.12 1.32
C ILE A 120 6.15 -9.90 1.96
N VAL A 121 5.80 -10.69 2.99
CA VAL A 121 4.48 -10.60 3.61
C VAL A 121 4.28 -9.24 4.28
N ALA A 122 5.15 -8.84 5.20
CA ALA A 122 5.01 -7.59 5.94
C ALA A 122 5.20 -6.36 5.03
N GLY A 123 6.18 -6.39 4.13
CA GLY A 123 6.47 -5.26 3.24
C GLY A 123 5.38 -5.05 2.19
N ALA A 124 5.01 -6.10 1.44
CA ALA A 124 3.99 -5.98 0.40
C ALA A 124 2.62 -5.62 0.99
N THR A 125 2.22 -6.26 2.10
CA THR A 125 0.91 -5.97 2.72
C THR A 125 0.83 -4.56 3.28
N THR A 126 1.91 -4.06 3.88
CA THR A 126 1.97 -2.68 4.39
C THR A 126 1.86 -1.69 3.25
N ALA A 127 2.65 -1.84 2.18
CA ALA A 127 2.62 -0.95 1.03
C ALA A 127 1.26 -0.96 0.33
N SER A 128 0.73 -2.15 -0.01
CA SER A 128 -0.59 -2.28 -0.65
C SER A 128 -1.72 -1.76 0.23
N GLY A 129 -1.62 -1.88 1.55
CA GLY A 129 -2.61 -1.33 2.48
C GLY A 129 -2.63 0.21 2.44
N VAL A 130 -1.46 0.84 2.55
CA VAL A 130 -1.33 2.30 2.48
C VAL A 130 -1.78 2.83 1.13
N GLU A 131 -1.44 2.14 0.04
CA GLU A 131 -1.86 2.53 -1.30
C GLU A 131 -3.38 2.42 -1.48
N ALA A 132 -4.00 1.34 -1.02
CA ALA A 132 -5.45 1.20 -1.07
C ALA A 132 -6.14 2.35 -0.30
N ALA A 133 -5.54 2.81 0.80
CA ALA A 133 -6.02 3.98 1.54
C ALA A 133 -5.84 5.28 0.74
N SER A 134 -4.69 5.46 0.07
CA SER A 134 -4.41 6.58 -0.84
C SER A 134 -5.43 6.65 -1.99
N ILE A 135 -5.66 5.52 -2.69
CA ILE A 135 -6.64 5.43 -3.79
C ILE A 135 -8.04 5.79 -3.30
N ALA A 136 -8.46 5.28 -2.13
CA ALA A 136 -9.74 5.64 -1.53
C ALA A 136 -9.83 7.14 -1.23
N GLY A 137 -8.72 7.74 -0.76
CA GLY A 137 -8.58 9.18 -0.56
C GLY A 137 -8.75 9.98 -1.86
N ARG A 138 -8.08 9.58 -2.95
CA ARG A 138 -8.20 10.19 -4.29
C ARG A 138 -9.62 10.16 -4.84
N ILE A 139 -10.33 9.04 -4.65
CA ILE A 139 -11.74 8.92 -5.06
C ILE A 139 -12.61 9.91 -4.28
N SER A 140 -12.42 10.01 -2.96
CA SER A 140 -13.22 10.91 -2.13
C SER A 140 -12.94 12.39 -2.42
N SER A 141 -11.69 12.78 -2.67
CA SER A 141 -11.33 14.15 -3.04
C SER A 141 -11.88 14.53 -4.43
N SER A 142 -11.80 13.61 -5.40
CA SER A 142 -12.28 13.84 -6.76
C SER A 142 -13.80 14.06 -6.84
N VAL A 143 -14.57 13.28 -6.06
CA VAL A 143 -16.05 13.41 -6.00
C VAL A 143 -16.47 14.75 -5.42
N LEU A 144 -15.72 15.31 -4.47
CA LEU A 144 -16.06 16.58 -3.83
C LEU A 144 -15.65 17.80 -4.67
N THR A 145 -14.72 17.65 -5.62
CA THR A 145 -14.00 18.81 -6.20
C THR A 145 -13.90 18.82 -7.72
N ILE A 146 -14.60 17.92 -8.42
CA ILE A 146 -14.69 17.86 -9.89
C ILE A 146 -13.28 17.80 -10.55
N GLY A 147 -12.36 17.02 -9.97
CA GLY A 147 -11.07 16.69 -10.59
C GLY A 147 -9.97 17.76 -10.59
N TRP A 148 -10.27 19.02 -10.21
CA TRP A 148 -9.26 20.10 -10.18
C TRP A 148 -8.17 19.92 -9.11
N LEU A 149 -8.46 19.14 -8.06
CA LEU A 149 -7.54 18.92 -6.94
C LEU A 149 -6.64 17.67 -7.09
N ASN A 150 -6.71 16.94 -8.21
CA ASN A 150 -5.88 15.73 -8.42
C ASN A 150 -4.36 16.02 -8.32
N PRO A 151 -3.81 17.08 -8.96
CA PRO A 151 -2.38 17.38 -8.83
C PRO A 151 -1.98 17.79 -7.40
N ILE A 152 -2.85 18.52 -6.70
CA ILE A 152 -2.61 18.95 -5.32
C ILE A 152 -2.59 17.74 -4.39
N TYR A 153 -3.52 16.80 -4.55
CA TYR A 153 -3.53 15.55 -3.79
C TYR A 153 -2.26 14.74 -4.05
N GLY A 154 -1.86 14.60 -5.32
CA GLY A 154 -0.60 13.97 -5.69
C GLY A 154 0.61 14.65 -5.02
N MET A 155 0.67 15.97 -5.00
CA MET A 155 1.74 16.70 -4.29
C MET A 155 1.75 16.42 -2.78
N PHE A 156 0.57 16.33 -2.15
CA PHE A 156 0.46 15.96 -0.74
C PHE A 156 0.98 14.55 -0.49
N GLU A 157 0.66 13.58 -1.35
CA GLU A 157 1.20 12.22 -1.25
C GLU A 157 2.72 12.18 -1.39
N THR A 158 3.28 12.95 -2.35
CA THR A 158 4.73 13.07 -2.53
C THR A 158 5.39 13.64 -1.28
N ALA A 159 4.86 14.74 -0.75
CA ALA A 159 5.40 15.40 0.43
C ALA A 159 5.30 14.47 1.66
N LEU A 160 4.18 13.79 1.83
CA LEU A 160 3.97 12.87 2.94
C LEU A 160 4.90 11.64 2.83
N ALA A 161 5.05 11.06 1.63
CA ALA A 161 5.96 9.94 1.39
C ALA A 161 7.41 10.34 1.67
N PHE A 162 7.82 11.55 1.25
CA PHE A 162 9.15 12.08 1.55
C PHE A 162 9.38 12.23 3.05
N VAL A 163 8.45 12.87 3.76
CA VAL A 163 8.55 13.05 5.22
C VAL A 163 8.59 11.71 5.95
N ILE A 164 7.71 10.76 5.60
CA ILE A 164 7.71 9.43 6.22
C ILE A 164 9.03 8.70 5.94
N THR A 165 9.56 8.78 4.71
CA THR A 165 10.83 8.15 4.36
C THR A 165 11.98 8.72 5.18
N ILE A 166 12.08 10.04 5.28
CA ILE A 166 13.13 10.72 6.07
C ILE A 166 13.00 10.39 7.55
N ILE A 167 11.79 10.48 8.13
CA ILE A 167 11.55 10.11 9.54
C ILE A 167 11.89 8.65 9.78
N THR A 168 11.58 7.75 8.84
CA THR A 168 11.89 6.33 8.98
C THR A 168 13.38 6.07 9.01
N ILE A 169 14.16 6.78 8.18
CA ILE A 169 15.62 6.64 8.15
C ILE A 169 16.24 7.22 9.44
N LEU A 170 15.78 8.39 9.88
CA LEU A 170 16.35 9.07 11.05
C LEU A 170 15.92 8.45 12.38
N VAL A 171 14.64 8.11 12.51
CA VAL A 171 14.04 7.59 13.74
C VAL A 171 13.08 6.43 13.41
N PRO A 172 13.61 5.23 13.07
CA PRO A 172 12.81 4.09 12.63
C PRO A 172 11.67 3.74 13.58
N VAL A 173 11.92 3.81 14.89
CA VAL A 173 10.95 3.44 15.94
C VAL A 173 9.65 4.24 15.83
N ILE A 174 9.75 5.57 15.60
CA ILE A 174 8.56 6.43 15.50
C ILE A 174 7.74 6.04 14.27
N ALA A 175 8.40 5.88 13.12
CA ALA A 175 7.72 5.48 11.89
C ALA A 175 7.08 4.09 12.01
N GLY A 176 7.81 3.12 12.56
CA GLY A 176 7.32 1.77 12.77
C GLY A 176 6.09 1.72 13.69
N ILE A 177 6.11 2.45 14.81
CA ILE A 177 4.95 2.54 15.72
C ILE A 177 3.76 3.19 15.01
N ALA A 178 3.98 4.29 14.29
CA ALA A 178 2.91 4.96 13.55
C ALA A 178 2.23 4.02 12.53
N VAL A 179 3.02 3.23 11.80
CA VAL A 179 2.51 2.21 10.86
C VAL A 179 1.76 1.09 11.59
N LEU A 180 2.31 0.58 12.70
CA LEU A 180 1.67 -0.45 13.51
C LEU A 180 0.33 0.01 14.12
N LEU A 181 0.17 1.30 14.41
CA LEU A 181 -1.09 1.88 14.85
C LEU A 181 -2.07 2.12 13.68
N PHE A 182 -1.55 2.47 12.50
CA PHE A 182 -2.35 2.78 11.31
C PHE A 182 -2.97 1.51 10.68
N LEU A 183 -2.21 0.41 10.56
CA LEU A 183 -2.67 -0.82 9.88
C LEU A 183 -3.93 -1.45 10.51
N PRO A 184 -4.09 -1.59 11.84
CA PRO A 184 -5.31 -2.09 12.46
C PRO A 184 -6.51 -1.17 12.20
N VAL A 185 -6.32 0.15 12.22
CA VAL A 185 -7.37 1.14 11.94
C VAL A 185 -7.87 0.97 10.51
N LEU A 186 -6.94 0.83 9.55
CA LEU A 186 -7.28 0.56 8.16
C LEU A 186 -8.03 -0.78 8.01
N GLY A 187 -7.56 -1.84 8.66
CA GLY A 187 -8.20 -3.15 8.64
C GLY A 187 -9.64 -3.12 9.19
N LEU A 188 -9.86 -2.40 10.29
CA LEU A 188 -11.19 -2.19 10.88
C LEU A 188 -12.11 -1.37 9.96
N ALA A 189 -11.58 -0.33 9.32
CA ALA A 189 -12.33 0.48 8.36
C ALA A 189 -12.79 -0.36 7.16
N VAL A 190 -11.88 -1.14 6.56
CA VAL A 190 -12.18 -2.05 5.44
C VAL A 190 -13.21 -3.10 5.88
N TRP A 191 -13.02 -3.72 7.04
CA TRP A 191 -13.96 -4.71 7.57
C TRP A 191 -15.36 -4.12 7.75
N ARG A 192 -15.47 -2.90 8.30
CA ARG A 192 -16.75 -2.20 8.46
C ARG A 192 -17.44 -1.93 7.11
N ILE A 193 -16.69 -1.47 6.11
CA ILE A 193 -17.22 -1.22 4.76
C ILE A 193 -17.74 -2.52 4.14
N LEU A 194 -16.96 -3.61 4.22
CA LEU A 194 -17.35 -4.92 3.68
C LEU A 194 -18.57 -5.49 4.42
N ALA A 195 -18.63 -5.38 5.75
CA ALA A 195 -19.77 -5.81 6.54
C ALA A 195 -21.05 -5.03 6.17
N TRP A 196 -20.93 -3.71 5.98
CA TRP A 196 -22.04 -2.87 5.55
C TRP A 196 -22.54 -3.24 4.14
N ARG A 197 -21.62 -3.46 3.19
CA ARG A 197 -21.97 -3.90 1.82
C ARG A 197 -22.64 -5.27 1.80
N ARG A 198 -22.15 -6.23 2.61
CA ARG A 198 -22.79 -7.55 2.76
C ARG A 198 -24.22 -7.43 3.30
N LYS A 199 -24.45 -6.53 4.26
CA LYS A 199 -25.79 -6.26 4.81
C LYS A 199 -26.74 -5.66 3.76
N GLN A 200 -26.26 -4.70 2.95
CA GLN A 200 -27.02 -4.11 1.85
C GLN A 200 -27.44 -5.15 0.79
N ARG A 201 -26.51 -6.05 0.40
CA ARG A 201 -26.81 -7.14 -0.55
C ARG A 201 -27.91 -8.08 -0.03
N ARG A 202 -27.81 -8.52 1.23
CA ARG A 202 -28.84 -9.36 1.86
C ARG A 202 -30.20 -8.68 1.90
N ALA A 203 -30.24 -7.41 2.27
CA ALA A 203 -31.50 -6.64 2.30
C ALA A 203 -32.11 -6.47 0.88
N HIS A 204 -31.28 -6.33 -0.14
CA HIS A 204 -31.73 -6.26 -1.53
C HIS A 204 -32.26 -7.61 -2.04
N GLU A 205 -31.57 -8.71 -1.73
CA GLU A 205 -32.01 -10.08 -2.04
C GLU A 205 -33.34 -10.43 -1.36
N GLU A 206 -33.52 -10.03 -0.10
CA GLU A 206 -34.77 -10.23 0.63
C GLU A 206 -35.94 -9.45 0.02
N LYS A 207 -35.70 -8.18 -0.37
CA LYS A 207 -36.70 -7.38 -1.12
C LYS A 207 -37.07 -8.02 -2.45
N LEU A 208 -36.10 -8.53 -3.20
CA LEU A 208 -36.31 -9.25 -4.46
C LEU A 208 -37.13 -10.52 -4.26
N ARG A 209 -36.85 -11.29 -3.20
CA ARG A 209 -37.61 -12.49 -2.84
C ARG A 209 -39.07 -12.15 -2.55
N LEU A 210 -39.33 -11.15 -1.71
CA LEU A 210 -40.69 -10.70 -1.38
C LEU A 210 -41.43 -10.17 -2.62
N ALA A 211 -40.75 -9.46 -3.51
CA ALA A 211 -41.34 -8.99 -4.76
C ALA A 211 -41.75 -10.16 -5.67
N ARG A 212 -40.90 -11.18 -5.82
CA ARG A 212 -41.22 -12.41 -6.58
C ARG A 212 -42.40 -13.18 -5.99
N GLU A 213 -42.44 -13.32 -4.67
CA GLU A 213 -43.56 -13.98 -3.98
C GLU A 213 -44.88 -13.23 -4.19
N ARG A 214 -44.90 -11.89 -4.09
CA ARG A 214 -46.09 -11.07 -4.39
C ARG A 214 -46.57 -11.22 -5.82
N ILE A 215 -45.65 -11.22 -6.79
CA ILE A 215 -45.99 -11.41 -8.20
C ILE A 215 -46.59 -12.79 -8.42
N ALA A 216 -45.98 -13.85 -7.89
CA ALA A 216 -46.50 -15.22 -8.00
C ALA A 216 -47.91 -15.37 -7.40
N LEU A 217 -48.16 -14.80 -6.22
CA LEU A 217 -49.48 -14.78 -5.59
C LEU A 217 -50.51 -14.00 -6.44
N SER A 218 -50.12 -12.86 -7.02
CA SER A 218 -51.00 -12.07 -7.88
C SER A 218 -51.37 -12.81 -9.17
N MET A 219 -50.44 -13.59 -9.74
CA MET A 219 -50.67 -14.41 -10.92
C MET A 219 -51.60 -15.60 -10.60
N ALA A 220 -51.38 -16.27 -9.47
CA ALA A 220 -52.24 -17.37 -9.01
C ALA A 220 -53.69 -16.90 -8.79
N HIS A 221 -53.88 -15.75 -8.16
CA HIS A 221 -55.21 -15.17 -7.95
C HIS A 221 -55.90 -14.76 -9.26
N ARG A 222 -55.16 -14.23 -10.24
CA ARG A 222 -55.72 -13.93 -11.58
C ARG A 222 -56.08 -15.20 -12.35
N ALA A 223 -55.26 -16.24 -12.29
CA ALA A 223 -55.54 -17.52 -12.95
C ALA A 223 -56.80 -18.20 -12.37
N GLY A 224 -56.97 -18.19 -11.05
CA GLY A 224 -58.15 -18.75 -10.39
C GLY A 224 -59.46 -18.02 -10.76
N LYS A 225 -59.43 -16.69 -10.91
CA LYS A 225 -60.61 -15.91 -11.36
C LYS A 225 -60.96 -16.14 -12.84
N GLY A 226 -59.98 -16.42 -13.70
CA GLY A 226 -60.22 -16.74 -15.11
C GLY A 226 -60.82 -18.13 -15.33
N ALA A 227 -60.48 -19.10 -14.48
CA ALA A 227 -60.97 -20.48 -14.60
C ALA A 227 -62.40 -20.70 -14.08
N GLY A 228 -62.92 -19.82 -13.21
CA GLY A 228 -64.29 -19.90 -12.69
C GLY A 228 -65.34 -19.16 -13.53
N ALA A 229 -64.94 -18.52 -14.63
CA ALA A 229 -65.81 -17.73 -15.51
C ALA A 229 -66.03 -18.38 -16.89
N ALA A 230 -65.56 -19.61 -17.09
CA ALA A 230 -65.80 -20.47 -18.25
C ALA A 230 -66.63 -21.68 -17.82
#